data_AF-A0A967IDU3-F1
#
_entry.id   AF-A0A967IDU3-F1
#
_cell.length_a   1.000
_cell.length_b   1.000
_cell.length_c   1.000
_cell.angle_alpha   90.00
_cell.angle_beta   90.00
_cell.angle_gamma   90.00
#
_symmetry.space_group_name_H-M   'P 1'
#
loop_
_entity.id
_entity.type
_entity.pdbx_description
1 polymer ?
#
loop_
_entity_poly.entity_id
_entity_poly.type
_entity_poly.pdbx_seq_one_letter_code
_entity_poly.pdbx_strand_id
1 'polypeptide(L)'
;PMYGSSQDVIGYGLGKLGGTSGVFSADKVWTPFGSDGRDQIEESRRYWNVGRFDLMQVHNIVDWEEHLPMLFEMKQAGEIRYVGITTSEGRRHGEFEEIMRDQPLDFIQASYNIRNRELE
;
A
#
# COMPACT_ATOMS: atom_id res chain seq x y z
N PRO A 1 5.91 -8.00 5.40
CA PRO A 1 6.36 -6.87 4.55
C PRO A 1 7.56 -7.24 3.66
N MET A 2 7.57 -6.79 2.41
CA MET A 2 8.64 -7.11 1.45
C MET A 2 9.98 -6.44 1.79
N TYR A 3 9.93 -5.23 2.39
CA TYR A 3 11.12 -4.40 2.61
C TYR A 3 11.71 -4.54 4.02
N GLY A 4 12.01 -5.76 4.46
CA GLY A 4 12.82 -6.05 5.65
C GLY A 4 12.62 -5.09 6.83
N SER A 5 13.70 -4.43 7.26
CA SER A 5 13.72 -3.49 8.39
C SER A 5 13.26 -2.06 8.09
N SER A 6 12.76 -1.79 6.87
CA SER A 6 12.44 -0.40 6.47
C SER A 6 11.38 0.25 7.36
N GLN A 7 10.39 -0.52 7.83
CA GLN A 7 9.30 -0.01 8.65
C GLN A 7 9.81 0.49 10.02
N ASP A 8 10.69 -0.27 10.67
CA ASP A 8 11.37 0.15 11.92
C ASP A 8 12.20 1.41 11.72
N VAL A 9 12.94 1.49 10.60
CA VAL A 9 13.79 2.64 10.28
C VAL A 9 12.97 3.90 10.05
N ILE A 10 11.82 3.77 9.38
CA ILE A 10 10.90 4.89 9.17
C ILE A 10 10.35 5.37 10.52
N GLY A 11 9.85 4.46 11.37
CA GLY A 11 9.36 4.83 12.70
C GLY A 11 10.42 5.53 13.55
N TYR A 12 11.64 5.01 13.58
CA TYR A 12 12.77 5.65 14.25
C TYR A 12 13.05 7.05 13.69
N GLY A 13 13.10 7.20 12.36
CA GLY A 13 13.35 8.48 11.69
C GLY A 13 12.28 9.52 12.00
N LEU A 14 11.01 9.16 11.91
CA LEU A 14 9.90 10.03 12.28
C LEU A 14 9.97 10.46 13.74
N GLY A 15 10.29 9.53 14.65
CA GLY A 15 10.52 9.84 16.06
C GLY A 15 11.63 10.89 16.27
N LYS A 16 12.72 10.83 15.49
CA LYS A 16 13.81 11.81 15.54
C LYS A 16 13.45 13.17 14.93
N LEU A 17 12.52 13.21 13.98
CA LEU A 17 12.07 14.42 13.30
C LEU A 17 10.93 15.15 14.02
N GLY A 18 10.53 14.69 15.21
CA GLY A 18 9.46 15.32 16.00
C GLY A 18 8.09 14.67 15.84
N GLY A 19 8.04 13.45 15.32
CA GLY A 19 6.84 12.62 15.23
C GLY A 19 6.28 12.51 13.80
N THR A 20 4.98 12.24 13.72
CA THR A 20 4.27 11.89 12.47
C THR A 20 3.42 13.04 11.94
N SER A 21 3.45 14.21 12.59
CA SER A 21 2.68 15.38 12.17
C SER A 21 3.16 15.88 10.80
N GLY A 22 2.23 16.01 9.85
CA GLY A 22 2.52 16.49 8.50
C GLY A 22 3.08 15.42 7.54
N VAL A 23 3.19 14.16 7.95
CA VAL A 23 3.56 13.05 7.07
C VAL A 23 2.32 12.51 6.37
N PHE A 24 2.46 12.20 5.08
CA PHE A 24 1.51 11.34 4.37
C PHE A 24 2.08 9.91 4.40
N SER A 25 1.50 9.07 5.25
CA SER A 25 1.98 7.71 5.51
C SER A 25 1.43 6.72 4.47
N ALA A 26 2.32 6.13 3.68
CA ALA A 26 1.95 5.20 2.62
C ALA A 26 2.74 3.89 2.74
N ASP A 27 2.04 2.76 2.79
CA ASP A 27 2.66 1.43 2.80
C ASP A 27 1.91 0.46 1.88
N LYS A 28 2.34 -0.80 1.84
CA LYS A 28 1.78 -1.84 0.99
C LYS A 28 1.53 -3.13 1.76
N VAL A 29 0.39 -3.76 1.48
CA VAL A 29 0.09 -5.12 1.94
C VAL A 29 0.62 -6.12 0.92
N TRP A 30 1.32 -7.14 1.40
CA TRP A 30 1.89 -8.23 0.62
C TRP A 30 1.91 -9.51 1.46
N THR A 31 0.85 -10.30 1.31
CA THR A 31 0.73 -11.67 1.84
C THR A 31 0.06 -12.55 0.78
N PRO A 32 0.45 -13.83 0.67
CA PRO A 32 -0.20 -14.77 -0.26
C PRO A 32 -1.58 -15.25 0.23
N PHE A 33 -1.95 -14.88 1.47
CA PHE A 33 -3.26 -15.16 2.05
C PHE A 33 -3.87 -13.84 2.53
N GLY A 34 -4.98 -13.43 1.93
CA GLY A 34 -5.71 -12.21 2.28
C GLY A 34 -6.10 -12.09 3.75
N SER A 35 -6.33 -13.23 4.43
CA SER A 35 -6.66 -13.29 5.87
C SER A 35 -5.63 -12.61 6.76
N ASP A 36 -4.36 -12.60 6.34
CA ASP A 36 -3.24 -12.09 7.13
C ASP A 36 -2.99 -10.59 6.87
N GLY A 37 -3.73 -9.99 5.92
CA GLY A 37 -3.52 -8.61 5.47
C GLY A 37 -3.73 -7.59 6.57
N ARG A 38 -4.81 -7.73 7.37
CA ARG A 38 -5.12 -6.82 8.49
C ARG A 38 -4.03 -6.85 9.56
N ASP A 39 -3.56 -8.04 9.92
CA ASP A 39 -2.50 -8.20 10.93
C ASP A 39 -1.18 -7.60 10.45
N GLN A 40 -0.83 -7.81 9.16
CA GLN A 40 0.36 -7.18 8.58
C GLN A 40 0.26 -5.65 8.57
N ILE A 41 -0.90 -5.09 8.24
CA ILE A 41 -1.11 -3.64 8.23
C ILE A 41 -0.99 -3.06 9.65
N GLU A 42 -1.58 -3.73 10.65
CA GLU A 42 -1.50 -3.31 12.05
C GLU A 42 -0.07 -3.40 12.60
N GLU A 43 0.68 -4.45 12.24
CA GLU A 43 2.09 -4.56 12.57
C GLU A 43 2.91 -3.41 11.96
N SER A 44 2.68 -3.12 10.68
CA SER A 44 3.31 -2.00 9.95
C SER A 44 3.00 -0.65 10.62
N ARG A 45 1.76 -0.46 11.07
CA ARG A 45 1.30 0.75 11.76
C ARG A 45 2.06 0.96 13.07
N ARG A 46 2.28 -0.12 13.82
CA ARG A 46 3.06 -0.10 15.08
C ARG A 46 4.52 0.23 14.84
N TYR A 47 5.14 -0.35 13.81
CA TYR A 47 6.52 -0.05 13.45
C TYR A 47 6.74 1.42 13.08
N TRP A 48 5.82 2.00 12.32
CA TRP A 48 5.89 3.43 11.95
C TRP A 48 5.47 4.37 13.09
N ASN A 49 4.82 3.85 14.13
CA ASN A 49 4.21 4.61 15.22
C ASN A 49 3.22 5.69 14.70
N VAL A 50 2.38 5.32 13.74
CA VAL A 50 1.33 6.19 13.18
C VAL A 50 -0.04 5.85 13.77
N GLY A 51 -0.93 6.83 13.87
CA GLY A 51 -2.30 6.60 14.35
C GLY A 51 -3.15 5.81 13.35
N ARG A 52 -2.95 6.07 12.06
CA ARG A 52 -3.50 5.33 10.92
C ARG A 52 -2.64 5.57 9.69
N PHE A 53 -2.72 4.71 8.69
CA PHE A 53 -2.09 4.97 7.39
C PHE A 53 -2.96 5.90 6.53
N ASP A 54 -2.31 6.81 5.80
CA ASP A 54 -3.00 7.63 4.80
C ASP A 54 -3.28 6.80 3.54
N LEU A 55 -2.35 5.97 3.10
CA LEU A 55 -2.50 5.14 1.91
C LEU A 55 -2.03 3.72 2.17
N MET A 56 -2.90 2.75 1.91
CA MET A 56 -2.52 1.34 1.85
C MET A 56 -2.76 0.80 0.44
N GLN A 57 -1.79 0.06 -0.09
CA GLN A 57 -1.86 -0.44 -1.46
C GLN A 57 -1.63 -1.94 -1.53
N VAL A 58 -2.31 -2.63 -2.43
CA VAL A 58 -2.00 -4.04 -2.75
C VAL A 58 -0.70 -4.08 -3.54
N HIS A 59 0.34 -4.70 -2.99
CA HIS A 59 1.65 -4.73 -3.61
C HIS A 59 1.65 -5.68 -4.81
N ASN A 60 2.00 -5.15 -5.99
CA ASN A 60 2.11 -5.92 -7.22
C ASN A 60 0.85 -6.70 -7.56
N ILE A 61 -0.32 -6.20 -7.16
CA ILE A 61 -1.64 -6.84 -7.31
C ILE A 61 -1.63 -8.34 -6.92
N VAL A 62 -0.86 -8.69 -5.89
CA VAL A 62 -0.87 -10.02 -5.28
C VAL A 62 -2.13 -10.18 -4.46
N ASP A 63 -2.91 -11.23 -4.74
CA ASP A 63 -4.14 -11.58 -4.01
C ASP A 63 -5.13 -10.39 -3.88
N TRP A 64 -5.22 -9.58 -4.94
CA TRP A 64 -5.96 -8.32 -4.89
C TRP A 64 -7.47 -8.51 -4.70
N GLU A 65 -8.02 -9.65 -5.13
CA GLU A 65 -9.44 -9.99 -4.99
C GLU A 65 -9.86 -10.11 -3.51
N GLU A 66 -8.93 -10.55 -2.64
CA GLU A 66 -9.15 -10.60 -1.19
C GLU A 66 -8.71 -9.30 -0.51
N HIS A 67 -7.56 -8.74 -0.91
CA HIS A 67 -7.01 -7.55 -0.25
C HIS A 67 -7.84 -6.28 -0.53
N LEU A 68 -8.36 -6.07 -1.74
CA LEU A 68 -9.10 -4.83 -2.04
C LEU A 68 -10.40 -4.70 -1.22
N PRO A 69 -11.29 -5.72 -1.14
CA PRO A 69 -12.46 -5.65 -0.25
C PRO A 69 -12.07 -5.34 1.19
N MET A 70 -11.04 -6.02 1.72
CA MET A 70 -10.53 -5.78 3.07
C MET A 70 -10.05 -4.34 3.27
N LEU A 71 -9.28 -3.79 2.32
CA LEU A 71 -8.83 -2.39 2.38
C LEU A 71 -10.00 -1.41 2.28
N PHE A 72 -11.02 -1.70 1.46
CA PHE A 72 -12.21 -0.85 1.37
C PHE A 72 -13.02 -0.87 2.67
N GLU A 73 -13.14 -2.01 3.35
CA GLU A 73 -13.74 -2.08 4.69
C GLU A 73 -12.95 -1.26 5.70
N MET A 74 -11.62 -1.37 5.72
CA MET A 74 -10.76 -0.56 6.59
C MET A 74 -10.92 0.95 6.32
N LYS A 75 -11.04 1.34 5.05
CA LYS A 75 -11.32 2.73 4.65
C LYS A 75 -12.69 3.20 5.16
N GLN A 76 -13.72 2.37 5.02
CA GLN A 76 -15.07 2.68 5.52
C GLN A 76 -15.10 2.79 7.06
N ALA A 77 -14.31 1.98 7.76
CA ALA A 77 -14.14 2.04 9.21
C ALA A 77 -13.25 3.22 9.67
N GLY A 78 -12.59 3.91 8.75
CA GLY A 78 -11.69 5.04 9.05
C GLY A 78 -10.30 4.64 9.55
N GLU A 79 -9.97 3.35 9.49
CA GLU A 79 -8.69 2.74 9.89
C GLU A 79 -7.56 3.08 8.91
N ILE A 80 -7.89 3.34 7.65
CA ILE A 80 -7.00 3.91 6.63
C ILE A 80 -7.75 4.99 5.86
N ARG A 81 -7.03 5.89 5.16
CA ARG A 81 -7.66 7.01 4.44
C ARG A 81 -7.87 6.75 2.94
N TYR A 82 -6.92 6.09 2.28
CA TYR A 82 -6.91 5.84 0.84
C TYR A 82 -6.47 4.43 0.52
N VAL A 83 -6.97 3.92 -0.61
CA VAL A 83 -6.68 2.58 -1.15
C VAL A 83 -6.09 2.71 -2.54
N GLY A 84 -5.09 1.89 -2.84
CA GLY A 84 -4.53 1.81 -4.18
C GLY A 84 -3.95 0.44 -4.52
N ILE A 85 -3.35 0.35 -5.69
CA ILE A 85 -2.64 -0.84 -6.15
C ILE A 85 -1.29 -0.46 -6.73
N THR A 86 -0.36 -1.40 -6.75
CA THR A 86 0.96 -1.17 -7.36
C THR A 86 1.33 -2.25 -8.35
N THR A 87 2.21 -1.94 -9.29
CA THR A 87 2.90 -2.93 -10.13
C THR A 87 4.32 -2.47 -10.47
N SER A 88 5.27 -3.39 -10.48
CA SER A 88 6.63 -3.15 -10.99
C SER A 88 6.96 -3.94 -12.26
N GLU A 89 6.02 -4.75 -12.76
CA GLU A 89 6.24 -5.68 -13.88
C GLU A 89 5.27 -5.42 -15.04
N GLY A 90 5.82 -5.18 -16.24
CA GLY A 90 5.03 -4.90 -17.45
C GLY A 90 4.04 -6.01 -17.84
N ARG A 91 4.37 -7.28 -17.53
CA ARG A 91 3.49 -8.43 -17.83
C ARG A 91 2.13 -8.40 -17.12
N ARG A 92 1.98 -7.56 -16.09
CA ARG A 92 0.74 -7.42 -15.32
C ARG A 92 -0.08 -6.17 -15.70
N HIS A 93 0.32 -5.42 -16.73
CA HIS A 93 -0.38 -4.17 -17.10
C HIS A 93 -1.83 -4.40 -17.56
N GLY A 94 -2.13 -5.50 -18.26
CA GLY A 94 -3.52 -5.80 -18.67
C GLY A 94 -4.46 -5.97 -17.48
N GLU A 95 -4.09 -6.85 -16.54
CA GLU A 95 -4.84 -7.05 -15.28
C GLU A 95 -4.89 -5.76 -14.45
N PHE A 96 -3.78 -5.01 -14.37
CA PHE A 96 -3.72 -3.74 -13.66
C PHE A 96 -4.72 -2.71 -14.21
N GLU A 97 -4.82 -2.58 -15.53
CA GLU A 97 -5.80 -1.72 -16.18
C GLU A 97 -7.24 -2.15 -15.97
N GLU A 98 -7.52 -3.46 -15.96
CA GLU A 98 -8.85 -3.99 -15.65
C GLU A 98 -9.26 -3.61 -14.23
N ILE A 99 -8.39 -3.83 -13.25
CA ILE A 99 -8.63 -3.41 -11.86
C ILE A 99 -8.84 -1.89 -11.77
N MET A 100 -8.09 -1.09 -12.51
CA MET A 100 -8.27 0.37 -12.56
C MET A 100 -9.64 0.80 -13.11
N ARG A 101 -10.21 0.04 -14.05
CA ARG A 101 -11.54 0.32 -14.62
C ARG A 101 -12.67 -0.10 -13.67
N ASP A 102 -12.47 -1.21 -12.96
CA ASP A 102 -13.56 -1.90 -12.27
C ASP A 102 -13.59 -1.63 -10.75
N GLN A 103 -12.49 -1.15 -10.17
CA GLN A 103 -12.37 -0.93 -8.72
C GLN A 103 -12.27 0.56 -8.36
N PRO A 104 -12.87 1.00 -7.23
CA PRO A 104 -12.89 2.40 -6.80
C PRO A 104 -11.59 2.83 -6.11
N LEU A 105 -10.47 2.75 -6.84
CA LEU A 105 -9.15 3.09 -6.32
C LEU A 105 -8.95 4.60 -6.17
N ASP A 106 -8.19 5.01 -5.15
CA ASP A 106 -7.78 6.40 -4.96
C ASP A 106 -6.40 6.68 -5.58
N PHE A 107 -5.52 5.68 -5.61
CA PHE A 107 -4.13 5.80 -6.09
C PHE A 107 -3.69 4.59 -6.90
N ILE A 108 -2.73 4.83 -7.79
CA ILE A 108 -1.92 3.80 -8.44
C ILE A 108 -0.43 4.11 -8.26
N GLN A 109 0.39 3.09 -8.22
CA GLN A 109 1.85 3.21 -8.23
C GLN A 109 2.45 2.24 -9.25
N ALA A 110 3.11 2.79 -10.27
CA ALA A 110 3.74 2.01 -11.34
C ALA A 110 5.18 2.44 -11.59
N SER A 111 5.98 1.54 -12.14
CA SER A 111 7.35 1.84 -12.59
C SER A 111 7.33 2.80 -13.78
N TYR A 112 7.86 4.02 -13.60
CA TYR A 112 7.99 5.00 -14.68
C TYR A 112 9.25 5.85 -14.51
N ASN A 113 10.05 5.96 -15.57
CA ASN A 113 11.17 6.90 -15.67
C ASN A 113 11.58 7.11 -17.13
N ILE A 114 12.53 8.02 -17.41
CA ILE A 114 12.96 8.33 -18.79
C ILE A 114 13.46 7.10 -19.60
N ARG A 115 13.92 6.04 -18.92
CA ARG A 115 14.35 4.78 -19.55
C ARG A 115 13.28 3.69 -19.54
N ASN A 116 12.23 3.83 -18.75
CA ASN A 116 11.12 2.89 -18.65
C ASN A 116 9.79 3.65 -18.76
N ARG A 117 9.25 3.70 -19.98
CA ARG A 117 8.02 4.42 -20.36
C ARG A 117 6.92 3.48 -20.84
N GLU A 118 6.98 2.19 -20.49
CA GLU A 118 5.97 1.19 -20.92
C GLU A 118 4.54 1.49 -20.43
N LEU A 119 4.38 2.45 -19.52
CA LEU A 119 3.09 2.93 -19.02
C LEU A 119 2.36 3.90 -19.97
N GLU A 120 3.05 4.46 -20.97
CA GLU A 120 2.47 5.39 -21.96
C GLU A 120 1.71 4.68 -23.08
#